data_AF-A0A7U9RV77-F1
#
_entry.id   AF-A0A7U9RV77-F1
#
_cell.length_a   1.000
_cell.length_b   1.000
_cell.length_c   1.000
_cell.angle_alpha   90.00
_cell.angle_beta   90.00
_cell.angle_gamma   90.00
#
_symmetry.space_group_name_H-M   'P 1'
#
loop_
_entity.id
_entity.type
_entity.pdbx_description
1 polymer ?
#
loop_
_entity_poly.entity_id
_entity_poly.type
_entity_poly.pdbx_seq_one_letter_code
_entity_poly.pdbx_strand_id
1 'polypeptide(L)'
;MVFLLNYRYLTIQGEETAIDFNIYEPDIISNQEKLIRSALNSKVDQMIRYGIGPKEDFSKEYGLDENLAFSLSVGSLVIEFDNGTAIGFNSDEEICSVIAWAERYEEQYRSEQLRNAEDLFPIKADDKKYSTEFFASLIHETLIGFEIIKLEPHSPTYFALPREVGLVLIFLNKSQLILSHQLTKQVPEDFAVLEWEQIDRTDVYQRLYKTSYFWDKNYL
;
A
#
# COMPACT_ATOMS: atom_id res chain seq x y z
N MET A 1 9.83 12.31 24.02
CA MET A 1 9.03 13.50 23.72
C MET A 1 7.77 12.98 23.05
N VAL A 2 6.65 13.00 23.77
CA VAL A 2 5.41 12.29 23.38
C VAL A 2 4.63 13.18 22.43
N PHE A 3 4.48 12.78 21.17
CA PHE A 3 3.49 13.37 20.27
C PHE A 3 2.14 12.73 20.57
N LEU A 4 1.33 13.42 21.38
CA LEU A 4 -0.10 13.14 21.48
C LEU A 4 -0.75 13.63 20.17
N LEU A 5 -0.96 12.72 19.21
CA LEU A 5 -1.87 12.98 18.10
C LEU A 5 -3.29 13.10 18.66
N ASN A 6 -3.73 14.35 18.78
CA ASN A 6 -5.09 14.72 19.14
C ASN A 6 -6.04 14.25 18.04
N TYR A 7 -6.72 13.12 18.26
CA TYR A 7 -7.99 12.86 17.59
C TYR A 7 -9.01 13.90 18.07
N ARG A 8 -9.24 14.95 17.29
CA ARG A 8 -10.34 15.89 17.51
C ARG A 8 -11.48 15.60 16.55
N TYR A 9 -12.55 15.03 17.09
CA TYR A 9 -13.88 15.27 16.56
C TYR A 9 -14.20 16.76 16.76
N LEU A 10 -14.29 17.51 15.66
CA LEU A 10 -14.87 18.84 15.66
C LEU A 10 -16.36 18.72 15.31
N THR A 11 -17.20 18.60 16.34
CA THR A 11 -18.62 18.92 16.17
C THR A 11 -18.75 20.43 16.27
N ILE A 12 -18.66 21.13 15.14
CA ILE A 12 -19.10 22.53 15.04
C ILE A 12 -20.49 22.53 14.40
N GLN A 13 -21.38 23.33 14.97
CA GLN A 13 -22.77 23.49 14.57
C GLN A 13 -22.91 23.70 13.05
N GLY A 14 -23.55 22.74 12.36
CA GLY A 14 -24.30 23.00 11.13
C GLY A 14 -23.54 23.22 9.82
N GLU A 15 -22.22 23.07 9.76
CA GLU A 15 -21.46 23.07 8.51
C GLU A 15 -20.54 21.84 8.47
N GLU A 16 -20.76 20.95 7.49
CA GLU A 16 -19.80 19.90 7.15
C GLU A 16 -18.52 20.56 6.62
N THR A 17 -17.59 20.90 7.51
CA THR A 17 -16.23 21.25 7.10
C THR A 17 -15.57 19.95 6.65
N ALA A 18 -15.49 19.75 5.34
CA ALA A 18 -14.65 18.72 4.76
C ALA A 18 -13.23 18.91 5.32
N ILE A 19 -12.72 17.93 6.06
CA ILE A 19 -11.31 17.89 6.42
C ILE A 19 -10.58 17.69 5.09
N ASP A 20 -9.92 18.74 4.61
CA ASP A 20 -9.09 18.67 3.40
C ASP A 20 -7.78 17.97 3.78
N PHE A 21 -7.79 16.62 3.67
CA PHE A 21 -6.59 15.83 3.88
C PHE A 21 -5.59 16.16 2.79
N ASN A 22 -4.36 16.49 3.18
CA ASN A 22 -3.30 16.70 2.22
C ASN A 22 -2.94 15.34 1.58
N ILE A 23 -3.38 15.13 0.35
CA ILE A 23 -3.15 13.88 -0.41
C ILE A 23 -1.66 13.53 -0.59
N TYR A 24 -0.76 14.51 -0.42
CA TYR A 24 0.70 14.32 -0.54
C TYR A 24 1.38 13.90 0.77
N GLU A 25 0.67 13.98 1.89
CA GLU A 25 1.16 13.47 3.17
C GLU A 25 0.74 12.01 3.38
N PRO A 26 1.62 11.15 3.91
CA PRO A 26 1.25 9.79 4.26
C PRO A 26 0.11 9.76 5.28
N ASP A 27 -0.94 9.00 4.97
CA ASP A 27 -2.06 8.75 5.88
C ASP A 27 -2.68 7.37 5.59
N ILE A 28 -3.55 6.89 6.48
CA ILE A 28 -4.25 5.61 6.33
C ILE A 28 -5.11 5.57 5.06
N ILE A 29 -5.34 4.34 4.58
CA ILE A 29 -6.04 4.08 3.33
C ILE A 29 -7.45 4.68 3.30
N SER A 30 -8.20 4.63 4.41
CA SER A 30 -9.54 5.23 4.47
C SER A 30 -9.54 6.76 4.35
N ASN A 31 -8.51 7.45 4.84
CA ASN A 31 -8.37 8.90 4.66
C ASN A 31 -7.91 9.23 3.22
N GLN A 32 -7.17 8.33 2.59
CA GLN A 32 -6.67 8.47 1.21
C GLN A 32 -7.60 7.85 0.16
N GLU A 33 -8.86 7.56 0.51
CA GLU A 33 -9.81 6.89 -0.39
C GLU A 33 -9.99 7.66 -1.71
N LYS A 34 -10.06 9.00 -1.65
CA LYS A 34 -10.17 9.86 -2.85
C LYS A 34 -8.99 9.67 -3.79
N LEU A 35 -7.77 9.58 -3.26
CA LEU A 35 -6.56 9.38 -4.05
C LEU A 35 -6.59 8.01 -4.73
N ILE A 36 -6.89 6.94 -3.99
CA ILE A 36 -6.92 5.58 -4.54
C ILE A 36 -8.04 5.45 -5.59
N ARG A 37 -9.20 6.05 -5.33
CA ARG A 37 -10.30 6.10 -6.31
C ARG A 37 -9.94 6.79 -7.60
N SER A 38 -9.04 7.79 -7.56
CA SER A 38 -8.61 8.47 -8.78
C SER A 38 -7.86 7.55 -9.74
N ALA A 39 -7.27 6.46 -9.25
CA ALA A 39 -6.59 5.47 -10.08
C ALA A 39 -7.50 4.36 -10.61
N LEU A 40 -8.79 4.33 -10.19
CA LEU A 40 -9.73 3.36 -10.74
C LEU A 40 -9.92 3.54 -12.24
N ASN A 41 -10.14 2.44 -12.94
CA ASN A 41 -10.27 2.33 -14.39
C ASN A 41 -9.05 2.78 -15.18
N SER A 42 -7.92 2.98 -14.51
CA SER A 42 -6.65 3.34 -15.12
C SER A 42 -5.76 2.11 -15.17
N LYS A 43 -4.91 2.05 -16.19
CA LYS A 43 -3.93 0.97 -16.31
C LYS A 43 -2.71 1.28 -15.47
N VAL A 44 -2.11 0.25 -14.89
CA VAL A 44 -0.77 0.36 -14.31
C VAL A 44 0.22 0.62 -15.43
N ASP A 45 0.90 1.75 -15.39
CA ASP A 45 2.02 2.06 -16.27
C ASP A 45 3.31 1.42 -15.74
N GLN A 46 3.57 1.58 -14.44
CA GLN A 46 4.71 0.97 -13.77
C GLN A 46 4.48 0.76 -12.28
N MET A 47 5.21 -0.21 -11.71
CA MET A 47 5.32 -0.42 -10.27
C MET A 47 6.79 -0.52 -9.88
N ILE A 48 7.18 0.26 -8.88
CA ILE A 48 8.57 0.37 -8.43
C ILE A 48 8.62 0.24 -6.90
N ARG A 49 9.35 -0.75 -6.42
CA ARG A 49 9.75 -0.85 -5.01
C ARG A 49 11.01 0.00 -4.82
N TYR A 50 10.94 1.03 -4.00
CA TYR A 50 12.09 1.84 -3.60
C TYR A 50 12.65 1.28 -2.30
N GLY A 51 13.60 0.36 -2.43
CA GLY A 51 14.25 -0.30 -1.29
C GLY A 51 15.25 0.61 -0.59
N ILE A 52 15.48 0.40 0.71
CA ILE A 52 16.54 1.11 1.48
C ILE A 52 17.91 0.44 1.37
N GLY A 53 18.00 -0.68 0.65
CA GLY A 53 19.23 -1.41 0.40
C GLY A 53 19.24 -2.07 -0.99
N PRO A 54 20.42 -2.43 -1.53
CA PRO A 54 20.54 -3.06 -2.84
C PRO A 54 19.79 -4.40 -2.89
N LYS A 55 19.02 -4.62 -3.96
CA LYS A 55 18.28 -5.88 -4.19
C LYS A 55 19.21 -7.09 -4.32
N GLU A 56 20.47 -6.87 -4.72
CA GLU A 56 21.52 -7.88 -4.81
C GLU A 56 21.83 -8.53 -3.45
N ASP A 57 21.60 -7.83 -2.34
CA ASP A 57 21.87 -8.32 -0.99
C ASP A 57 20.68 -9.11 -0.41
N PHE A 58 19.48 -9.02 -1.01
CA PHE A 58 18.24 -9.59 -0.48
C PHE A 58 18.34 -11.08 -0.14
N SER A 59 18.80 -11.91 -1.08
CA SER A 59 18.87 -13.36 -0.87
C SER A 59 19.83 -13.74 0.27
N LYS A 60 20.92 -12.98 0.42
CA LYS A 60 21.90 -13.19 1.49
C LYS A 60 21.36 -12.75 2.85
N GLU A 61 20.61 -11.65 2.89
CA GLU A 61 20.05 -11.07 4.11
C GLU A 61 18.90 -11.91 4.67
N TYR A 62 17.95 -12.30 3.81
CA TYR A 62 16.72 -12.97 4.24
C TYR A 62 16.75 -14.50 4.04
N GLY A 63 17.73 -15.03 3.31
CA GLY A 63 17.81 -16.47 3.01
C GLY A 63 16.68 -16.96 2.09
N LEU A 64 16.12 -16.05 1.29
CA LEU A 64 15.02 -16.29 0.34
C LEU A 64 15.52 -16.22 -1.12
N ASP A 65 14.68 -16.64 -2.06
CA ASP A 65 14.95 -16.50 -3.49
C ASP A 65 15.01 -15.02 -3.89
N GLU A 66 15.97 -14.66 -4.75
CA GLU A 66 16.16 -13.28 -5.21
C GLU A 66 14.95 -12.72 -5.97
N ASN A 67 14.13 -13.58 -6.58
CA ASN A 67 12.90 -13.18 -7.27
C ASN A 67 11.81 -12.62 -6.32
N LEU A 68 11.97 -12.77 -5.00
CA LEU A 68 11.06 -12.21 -4.00
C LEU A 68 11.47 -10.81 -3.52
N ALA A 69 12.60 -10.27 -3.99
CA ALA A 69 13.11 -8.98 -3.51
C ALA A 69 12.10 -7.83 -3.72
N PHE A 70 11.46 -7.74 -4.88
CA PHE A 70 10.41 -6.74 -5.13
C PHE A 70 9.26 -6.80 -4.09
N SER A 71 8.88 -8.02 -3.70
CA SER A 71 7.77 -8.30 -2.79
C SER A 71 8.12 -8.02 -1.33
N LEU A 72 9.33 -8.37 -0.91
CA LEU A 72 9.68 -8.55 0.50
C LEU A 72 10.85 -7.68 1.00
N SER A 73 11.61 -7.00 0.14
CA SER A 73 12.67 -6.07 0.58
C SER A 73 12.08 -4.87 1.31
N VAL A 74 12.73 -4.38 2.37
CA VAL A 74 12.33 -3.13 3.05
C VAL A 74 12.29 -1.96 2.08
N GLY A 75 11.21 -1.19 2.08
CA GLY A 75 11.08 0.00 1.24
C GLY A 75 9.64 0.38 0.97
N SER A 76 9.45 1.47 0.23
CA SER A 76 8.11 1.91 -0.20
C SER A 76 7.77 1.36 -1.58
N LEU A 77 6.49 1.18 -1.88
CA LEU A 77 6.02 0.88 -3.24
C LEU A 77 5.46 2.14 -3.86
N VAL A 78 5.78 2.41 -5.12
CA VAL A 78 5.06 3.38 -5.95
C VAL A 78 4.38 2.64 -7.10
N ILE A 79 3.11 2.92 -7.31
CA ILE A 79 2.35 2.49 -8.49
C ILE A 79 2.00 3.74 -9.30
N GLU A 80 2.40 3.75 -10.57
CA GLU A 80 2.03 4.80 -11.51
C GLU A 80 0.99 4.29 -12.49
N PHE A 81 0.01 5.14 -12.77
CA PHE A 81 -1.12 4.84 -13.64
C PHE A 81 -1.08 5.68 -14.93
N ASP A 82 -1.66 5.16 -16.00
CA ASP A 82 -1.71 5.79 -17.32
C ASP A 82 -2.52 7.10 -17.37
N ASN A 83 -3.36 7.35 -16.36
CA ASN A 83 -4.09 8.60 -16.18
C ASN A 83 -3.24 9.73 -15.55
N GLY A 84 -1.97 9.48 -15.25
CA GLY A 84 -1.07 10.44 -14.63
C GLY A 84 -1.05 10.41 -13.10
N THR A 85 -1.89 9.62 -12.42
CA THR A 85 -1.78 9.44 -10.97
C THR A 85 -0.59 8.54 -10.62
N ALA A 86 0.17 8.89 -9.58
CA ALA A 86 1.16 8.03 -8.96
C ALA A 86 0.95 8.00 -7.44
N ILE A 87 0.83 6.79 -6.88
CA ILE A 87 0.53 6.58 -5.47
C ILE A 87 1.69 5.84 -4.81
N GLY A 88 2.22 6.43 -3.75
CA GLY A 88 3.20 5.81 -2.87
C GLY A 88 2.49 5.08 -1.73
N PHE A 89 3.07 3.96 -1.30
CA PHE A 89 2.55 3.10 -0.24
C PHE A 89 3.69 2.63 0.67
N ASN A 90 3.38 2.53 1.96
CA ASN A 90 4.23 1.90 2.97
C ASN A 90 3.33 1.42 4.13
N SER A 91 3.92 1.07 5.27
CA SER A 91 3.20 0.88 6.53
C SER A 91 3.75 1.77 7.63
N ASP A 92 2.91 2.05 8.61
CA ASP A 92 3.25 2.72 9.85
C ASP A 92 2.96 1.79 11.03
N GLU A 93 4.01 1.45 11.78
CA GLU A 93 3.97 0.58 12.95
C GLU A 93 3.15 1.20 14.10
N GLU A 94 3.24 2.53 14.30
CA GLU A 94 2.59 3.22 15.43
C GLU A 94 1.06 3.15 15.35
N ILE A 95 0.54 3.14 14.12
CA ILE A 95 -0.91 3.06 13.84
C ILE A 95 -1.35 1.71 13.27
N CYS A 96 -0.41 0.75 13.16
CA CYS A 96 -0.63 -0.61 12.67
C CYS A 96 -1.40 -0.63 11.35
N SER A 97 -0.98 0.17 10.38
CA SER A 97 -1.73 0.37 9.13
C SER A 97 -0.82 0.51 7.93
N VAL A 98 -1.31 0.05 6.78
CA VAL A 98 -0.83 0.49 5.48
C VAL A 98 -1.20 1.96 5.32
N ILE A 99 -0.28 2.74 4.80
CA ILE A 99 -0.44 4.17 4.51
C ILE A 99 -0.22 4.42 3.03
N ALA A 100 -0.83 5.50 2.52
CA ALA A 100 -0.71 5.94 1.15
C ALA A 100 -0.49 7.46 1.08
N TRP A 101 0.10 7.91 -0.03
CA TRP A 101 0.22 9.32 -0.39
C TRP A 101 0.36 9.47 -1.91
N ALA A 102 0.15 10.66 -2.43
CA ALA A 102 0.37 10.98 -3.83
C ALA A 102 1.86 11.27 -4.08
N GLU A 103 2.48 10.55 -5.01
CA GLU A 103 3.75 10.93 -5.63
C GLU A 103 3.49 11.93 -6.78
N ARG A 104 2.37 11.73 -7.49
CA ARG A 104 1.84 12.62 -8.52
C ARG A 104 0.31 12.59 -8.53
N TYR A 105 -0.34 13.74 -8.56
CA TYR A 105 -1.79 13.86 -8.67
C TYR A 105 -2.17 15.16 -9.39
N GLU A 106 -3.12 15.11 -10.32
CA GLU A 106 -3.56 16.30 -11.09
C GLU A 106 -2.38 17.10 -11.68
N GLU A 107 -1.41 16.41 -12.30
CA GLU A 107 -0.18 16.97 -12.89
C GLU A 107 0.80 17.63 -11.90
N GLN A 108 0.49 17.60 -10.61
CA GLN A 108 1.37 18.09 -9.55
C GLN A 108 2.14 16.94 -8.93
N TYR A 109 3.38 17.23 -8.55
CA TYR A 109 4.27 16.25 -7.94
C TYR A 109 4.48 16.57 -6.46
N ARG A 110 4.67 15.52 -5.66
CA ARG A 110 5.17 15.66 -4.30
C ARG A 110 6.54 16.36 -4.31
N SER A 111 6.83 17.17 -3.30
CA SER A 111 8.14 17.82 -3.15
C SER A 111 9.26 16.80 -2.97
N GLU A 112 9.02 15.80 -2.13
CA GLU A 112 9.97 14.74 -1.74
C GLU A 112 9.62 13.43 -2.44
N GLN A 113 9.77 13.41 -3.77
CA GLN A 113 9.51 12.20 -4.55
C GLN A 113 10.57 11.13 -4.31
N LEU A 114 10.12 9.89 -4.12
CA LEU A 114 11.01 8.75 -3.93
C LEU A 114 11.94 8.52 -5.12
N ARG A 115 11.49 8.80 -6.34
CA ARG A 115 12.31 8.65 -7.55
C ARG A 115 13.55 9.55 -7.60
N ASN A 116 13.57 10.61 -6.80
CA ASN A 116 14.68 11.56 -6.73
C ASN A 116 15.61 11.31 -5.53
N ALA A 117 15.27 10.35 -4.66
CA ALA A 117 16.08 10.02 -3.50
C ALA A 117 17.33 9.23 -3.92
N GLU A 118 18.52 9.74 -3.55
CA GLU A 118 19.80 9.16 -3.95
C GLU A 118 20.17 7.88 -3.18
N ASP A 119 19.53 7.65 -2.03
CA ASP A 119 19.77 6.57 -1.09
C ASP A 119 18.76 5.41 -1.21
N LEU A 120 17.91 5.43 -2.24
CA LEU A 120 16.95 4.38 -2.52
C LEU A 120 17.36 3.53 -3.72
N PHE A 121 17.06 2.24 -3.64
CA PHE A 121 17.45 1.22 -4.60
C PHE A 121 16.19 0.68 -5.30
N PRO A 122 15.87 1.16 -6.51
CA PRO A 122 14.64 0.79 -7.18
C PRO A 122 14.66 -0.64 -7.74
N ILE A 123 13.57 -1.37 -7.49
CA ILE A 123 13.26 -2.66 -8.10
C ILE A 123 11.97 -2.50 -8.90
N LYS A 124 12.02 -2.75 -10.21
CA LYS A 124 10.82 -2.72 -11.04
C LYS A 124 10.08 -4.05 -10.96
N ALA A 125 8.75 -4.01 -11.02
CA ALA A 125 7.91 -5.20 -11.01
C ALA A 125 8.16 -6.15 -12.19
N ASP A 126 8.68 -5.65 -13.32
CA ASP A 126 9.03 -6.43 -14.51
C ASP A 126 10.51 -6.87 -14.54
N ASP A 127 11.26 -6.62 -13.46
CA ASP A 127 12.62 -7.14 -13.30
C ASP A 127 12.60 -8.65 -13.08
N LYS A 128 12.77 -9.41 -14.17
CA LYS A 128 12.69 -10.88 -14.20
C LYS A 128 13.62 -11.61 -13.23
N LYS A 129 14.63 -10.92 -12.69
CA LYS A 129 15.55 -11.50 -11.73
C LYS A 129 15.10 -11.29 -10.29
N TYR A 130 14.55 -10.12 -10.00
CA TYR A 130 14.24 -9.67 -8.64
C TYR A 130 12.74 -9.55 -8.34
N SER A 131 11.90 -9.97 -9.29
CA SER A 131 10.45 -9.93 -9.22
C SER A 131 9.85 -11.18 -9.86
N THR A 132 8.70 -11.61 -9.35
CA THR A 132 7.95 -12.75 -9.89
C THR A 132 7.17 -12.36 -11.15
N GLU A 133 6.79 -13.36 -11.97
CA GLU A 133 5.97 -13.14 -13.15
C GLU A 133 4.59 -12.54 -12.82
N PHE A 134 4.10 -12.77 -11.59
CA PHE A 134 2.85 -12.20 -11.11
C PHE A 134 2.87 -10.67 -11.16
N PHE A 135 3.88 -10.01 -10.57
CA PHE A 135 3.92 -8.54 -10.55
C PHE A 135 4.11 -7.96 -11.96
N ALA A 136 4.91 -8.63 -12.80
CA ALA A 136 5.05 -8.26 -14.21
C ALA A 136 3.72 -8.33 -14.96
N SER A 137 2.87 -9.32 -14.64
CA SER A 137 1.55 -9.49 -15.27
C SER A 137 0.54 -8.38 -14.92
N LEU A 138 0.80 -7.60 -13.86
CA LEU A 138 -0.05 -6.47 -13.48
C LEU A 138 0.28 -5.19 -14.25
N ILE A 139 1.42 -5.13 -14.93
CA ILE A 139 1.76 -4.01 -15.80
C ILE A 139 0.80 -4.00 -17.00
N HIS A 140 0.26 -2.82 -17.31
CA HIS A 140 -0.82 -2.57 -18.28
C HIS A 140 -2.21 -3.15 -17.92
N GLU A 141 -2.36 -3.78 -16.76
CA GLU A 141 -3.67 -4.19 -16.25
C GLU A 141 -4.43 -3.02 -15.64
N THR A 142 -5.75 -3.07 -15.73
CA THR A 142 -6.65 -2.02 -15.23
C THR A 142 -7.03 -2.30 -13.78
N LEU A 143 -6.80 -1.32 -12.90
CA LEU A 143 -7.30 -1.33 -11.53
C LEU A 143 -8.82 -1.06 -11.53
N ILE A 144 -9.63 -2.00 -11.07
CA ILE A 144 -11.11 -1.90 -11.10
C ILE A 144 -11.76 -1.78 -9.73
N GLY A 145 -10.99 -2.03 -8.67
CA GLY A 145 -11.49 -1.93 -7.31
C GLY A 145 -10.41 -2.11 -6.27
N PHE A 146 -10.80 -1.89 -5.02
CA PHE A 146 -9.94 -2.17 -3.87
C PHE A 146 -10.75 -2.51 -2.63
N GLU A 147 -10.10 -3.18 -1.68
CA GLU A 147 -10.67 -3.56 -0.39
C GLU A 147 -9.68 -3.28 0.75
N ILE A 148 -10.20 -2.82 1.88
CA ILE A 148 -9.42 -2.56 3.10
C ILE A 148 -9.63 -3.72 4.07
N ILE A 149 -8.53 -4.37 4.44
CA ILE A 149 -8.44 -5.40 5.46
C ILE A 149 -8.10 -4.72 6.78
N LYS A 150 -8.92 -4.97 7.81
CA LYS A 150 -8.63 -4.52 9.17
C LYS A 150 -8.33 -5.68 10.11
N LEU A 151 -7.43 -5.45 11.04
CA LEU A 151 -7.13 -6.37 12.14
C LEU A 151 -8.13 -6.17 13.28
N GLU A 152 -8.77 -7.24 13.76
CA GLU A 152 -9.61 -7.20 14.95
C GLU A 152 -8.81 -6.80 16.19
N PRO A 153 -9.34 -5.90 17.03
CA PRO A 153 -8.62 -5.44 18.19
C PRO A 153 -8.61 -6.54 19.25
N HIS A 154 -7.43 -6.95 19.69
CA HIS A 154 -7.27 -7.99 20.73
C HIS A 154 -6.72 -7.43 22.06
N SER A 155 -6.53 -6.11 22.15
CA SER A 155 -6.20 -5.41 23.39
C SER A 155 -6.70 -3.96 23.36
N PRO A 156 -6.87 -3.31 24.53
CA PRO A 156 -7.31 -1.91 24.62
C PRO A 156 -6.46 -0.93 23.79
N THR A 157 -5.16 -1.17 23.68
CA THR A 157 -4.25 -0.34 22.87
C THR A 157 -4.66 -0.35 21.40
N TYR A 158 -5.02 -1.51 20.87
CA TYR A 158 -5.43 -1.66 19.47
C TYR A 158 -6.82 -1.06 19.19
N PHE A 159 -7.71 -0.95 20.19
CA PHE A 159 -9.03 -0.34 19.99
C PHE A 159 -8.95 1.12 19.51
N ALA A 160 -7.89 1.83 19.87
CA ALA A 160 -7.68 3.23 19.48
C ALA A 160 -6.99 3.39 18.12
N LEU A 161 -6.50 2.31 17.50
CA LEU A 161 -5.73 2.37 16.25
C LEU A 161 -6.62 2.10 15.02
N PRO A 162 -6.30 2.70 13.85
CA PRO A 162 -7.00 2.45 12.59
C PRO A 162 -6.97 0.99 12.14
N ARG A 163 -5.81 0.32 12.30
CA ARG A 163 -5.59 -1.12 12.05
C ARG A 163 -5.86 -1.54 10.60
N GLU A 164 -5.57 -0.69 9.64
CA GLU A 164 -5.77 -0.97 8.21
C GLU A 164 -4.60 -1.77 7.67
N VAL A 165 -4.48 -3.01 8.14
CA VAL A 165 -3.31 -3.87 7.95
C VAL A 165 -3.15 -4.42 6.54
N GLY A 166 -4.15 -4.24 5.67
CA GLY A 166 -4.02 -4.62 4.27
C GLY A 166 -4.87 -3.79 3.32
N LEU A 167 -4.32 -3.56 2.13
CA LEU A 167 -5.03 -3.02 0.99
C LEU A 167 -4.95 -4.03 -0.16
N VAL A 168 -6.10 -4.56 -0.57
CA VAL A 168 -6.21 -5.42 -1.74
C VAL A 168 -6.56 -4.55 -2.94
N LEU A 169 -5.68 -4.51 -3.94
CA LEU A 169 -5.95 -3.90 -5.24
C LEU A 169 -6.42 -4.98 -6.21
N ILE A 170 -7.56 -4.75 -6.86
CA ILE A 170 -8.26 -5.74 -7.68
C ILE A 170 -8.21 -5.30 -9.13
N PHE A 171 -7.66 -6.16 -10.00
CA PHE A 171 -7.45 -5.87 -11.41
C PHE A 171 -8.50 -6.55 -12.30
N LEU A 172 -8.66 -6.03 -13.52
CA LEU A 172 -9.65 -6.51 -14.49
C LEU A 172 -9.46 -8.00 -14.85
N ASN A 173 -8.21 -8.48 -14.91
CA ASN A 173 -7.88 -9.89 -15.11
C ASN A 173 -8.15 -10.79 -13.87
N LYS A 174 -8.76 -10.23 -12.82
CA LYS A 174 -9.09 -10.86 -11.52
C LYS A 174 -7.89 -11.12 -10.61
N SER A 175 -6.69 -10.72 -11.00
CA SER A 175 -5.53 -10.74 -10.11
C SER A 175 -5.73 -9.77 -8.94
N GLN A 176 -5.11 -10.11 -7.81
CA GLN A 176 -5.20 -9.33 -6.57
C GLN A 176 -3.80 -9.09 -6.01
N LEU A 177 -3.40 -7.82 -5.97
CA LEU A 177 -2.18 -7.37 -5.30
C LEU A 177 -2.52 -6.98 -3.87
N ILE A 178 -1.74 -7.42 -2.89
CA ILE A 178 -1.97 -7.10 -1.50
C ILE A 178 -0.82 -6.24 -0.98
N LEU A 179 -1.12 -5.03 -0.53
CA LEU A 179 -0.19 -4.23 0.26
C LEU A 179 -0.46 -4.56 1.73
N SER A 180 0.59 -4.89 2.48
CA SER A 180 0.45 -5.54 3.78
C SER A 180 1.25 -4.80 4.85
N HIS A 181 0.66 -4.66 6.02
CA HIS A 181 1.34 -4.47 7.29
C HIS A 181 1.30 -5.80 8.07
N GLN A 182 2.43 -6.51 8.17
CA GLN A 182 2.63 -7.75 8.92
C GLN A 182 1.67 -8.91 8.59
N LEU A 183 1.21 -9.06 7.34
CA LEU A 183 0.41 -10.21 6.90
C LEU A 183 1.27 -11.41 6.43
N THR A 184 2.59 -11.31 6.48
CA THR A 184 3.54 -12.40 6.18
C THR A 184 4.65 -12.47 7.22
N LYS A 185 5.15 -13.67 7.49
CA LYS A 185 6.25 -14.01 8.41
C LYS A 185 7.50 -14.42 7.64
N GLN A 186 7.48 -14.35 6.31
CA GLN A 186 8.64 -14.64 5.46
C GLN A 186 9.78 -13.65 5.72
N VAL A 187 9.46 -12.42 6.08
CA VAL A 187 10.40 -11.37 6.50
C VAL A 187 9.93 -10.74 7.80
N PRO A 188 10.84 -10.18 8.62
CA PRO A 188 10.48 -9.50 9.87
C PRO A 188 9.88 -8.10 9.65
N GLU A 189 9.91 -7.62 8.42
CA GLU A 189 9.56 -6.25 8.06
C GLU A 189 8.05 -6.04 8.00
N ASP A 190 7.63 -4.86 8.42
CA ASP A 190 6.20 -4.55 8.51
C ASP A 190 5.53 -4.47 7.14
N PHE A 191 6.15 -3.73 6.20
CA PHE A 191 5.53 -3.49 4.90
C PHE A 191 5.97 -4.49 3.84
N ALA A 192 5.02 -5.22 3.27
CA ALA A 192 5.26 -6.15 2.17
C ALA A 192 4.23 -5.99 1.04
N VAL A 193 4.63 -6.38 -0.17
CA VAL A 193 3.80 -6.36 -1.39
C VAL A 193 3.61 -7.79 -1.85
N LEU A 194 2.42 -8.33 -1.64
CA LEU A 194 2.19 -9.77 -1.58
C LEU A 194 1.27 -10.26 -2.70
N GLU A 195 1.60 -11.45 -3.18
CA GLU A 195 0.69 -12.37 -3.84
C GLU A 195 -0.23 -13.04 -2.79
N TRP A 196 -1.38 -13.54 -3.25
CA TRP A 196 -2.35 -14.19 -2.36
C TRP A 196 -1.82 -15.45 -1.64
N GLU A 197 -0.82 -16.10 -2.22
CA GLU A 197 -0.18 -17.29 -1.65
C GLU A 197 0.85 -16.96 -0.56
N GLN A 198 1.34 -15.72 -0.52
CA GLN A 198 2.37 -15.27 0.43
C GLN A 198 1.80 -14.79 1.78
N ILE A 199 0.48 -14.69 1.91
CA ILE A 199 -0.18 -14.32 3.18
C ILE A 199 -0.21 -15.52 4.13
N ASP A 200 0.17 -15.30 5.40
CA ASP A 200 0.04 -16.32 6.44
C ASP A 200 -1.41 -16.54 6.88
N ARG A 201 -1.96 -17.69 6.50
CA ARG A 201 -3.37 -18.04 6.75
C ARG A 201 -3.68 -18.59 8.14
N THR A 202 -2.65 -18.84 8.95
CA THR A 202 -2.77 -19.71 10.13
C THR A 202 -3.21 -18.99 11.41
N ASP A 203 -2.87 -17.70 11.59
CA ASP A 203 -3.21 -16.94 12.82
C ASP A 203 -3.93 -15.61 12.55
N VAL A 204 -3.46 -14.86 11.53
CA VAL A 204 -3.94 -13.50 11.26
C VAL A 204 -5.35 -13.52 10.68
N TYR A 205 -5.63 -14.45 9.77
CA TYR A 205 -6.92 -14.54 9.06
C TYR A 205 -8.15 -14.70 9.96
N GLN A 206 -8.03 -15.35 11.12
CA GLN A 206 -9.16 -15.48 12.05
C GLN A 206 -9.59 -14.13 12.63
N ARG A 207 -8.72 -13.13 12.55
CA ARG A 207 -8.89 -11.77 13.08
C ARG A 207 -9.00 -10.73 11.97
N LEU A 208 -9.01 -11.14 10.70
CA LEU A 208 -9.18 -10.21 9.59
C LEU A 208 -10.66 -10.08 9.26
N TYR A 209 -11.12 -8.84 9.14
CA TYR A 209 -12.42 -8.55 8.57
C TYR A 209 -12.29 -7.48 7.50
N LYS A 210 -13.05 -7.65 6.42
CA LYS A 210 -13.13 -6.70 5.32
C LYS A 210 -14.12 -5.62 5.69
N THR A 211 -13.69 -4.36 5.57
CA THR A 211 -14.52 -3.22 6.00
C THR A 211 -15.20 -2.49 4.85
N SER A 212 -14.63 -2.57 3.65
CA SER A 212 -15.09 -1.77 2.51
C SER A 212 -14.87 -2.52 1.21
N TYR A 213 -15.88 -2.54 0.35
CA TYR A 213 -15.77 -2.97 -1.04
C TYR A 213 -16.05 -1.76 -1.93
N PHE A 214 -15.09 -1.40 -2.77
CA PHE A 214 -15.24 -0.29 -3.69
C PHE A 214 -15.02 -0.79 -5.12
N TRP A 215 -16.13 -0.92 -5.84
CA TRP A 215 -16.16 -1.30 -7.25
C TRP A 215 -16.54 -0.09 -8.09
N ASP A 216 -16.01 -0.01 -9.31
CA ASP A 216 -16.69 0.79 -10.33
C ASP A 216 -17.99 0.10 -10.75
N LYS A 217 -19.09 0.86 -10.77
CA LYS A 217 -20.44 0.37 -11.13
C LYS A 217 -20.54 -0.04 -12.61
N ASN A 218 -19.56 0.30 -13.43
CA ASN A 218 -19.55 -0.01 -14.86
C ASN A 218 -19.07 -1.43 -15.18
N TYR A 219 -18.64 -2.22 -14.20
CA TYR A 219 -18.07 -3.57 -14.39
C TYR A 219 -18.89 -4.69 -13.71
N LEU A 220 -20.17 -4.45 -13.42
CA LEU A 220 -21.15 -5.45 -12.95
C LEU A 220 -22.07 -5.94 -14.07
#